data_AF-A0A5Q6PFQ3-F1
#
_entry.id   AF-A0A5Q6PFQ3-F1
#
_cell.length_a   1.000
_cell.length_b   1.000
_cell.length_c   1.000
_cell.angle_alpha   90.00
_cell.angle_beta   90.00
_cell.angle_gamma   90.00
#
_symmetry.space_group_name_H-M   'P 1'
#
loop_
_entity.id
_entity.type
_entity.pdbx_description
1 polymer ?
#
loop_
_entity_poly.entity_id
_entity_poly.type
_entity_poly.pdbx_seq_one_letter_code
_entity_poly.pdbx_strand_id
1 'polypeptide(L)'
;MHYGNIIDQLAKVVYDLKYGIDDRGKIINYNPGEFRMGCLRPCMHSHQFSQLDGELFLKSTSRSVDVPLGLVANIQQIYVFLASHIYENQFDLLKDVQLQRVPFEHPKLIINPDIKTLKDLETWVTVDDFVVEGYEHYDPIEYPFSV
;
A
#
# COMPACT_ATOMS: atom_id res chain seq x y z
N MET A 1 -0.24 7.36 -32.80
CA MET A 1 0.95 7.82 -32.05
C MET A 1 0.59 9.17 -31.45
N HIS A 2 0.27 9.23 -30.15
CA HIS A 2 0.01 10.51 -29.48
C HIS A 2 1.23 10.92 -28.65
N TYR A 3 1.51 12.22 -28.76
CA TYR A 3 2.70 12.93 -28.31
C TYR A 3 2.75 13.08 -26.79
N GLY A 4 3.94 12.88 -26.20
CA GLY A 4 4.62 13.74 -25.21
C GLY A 4 3.91 14.38 -24.02
N ASN A 5 2.67 14.04 -23.68
CA ASN A 5 1.97 14.68 -22.56
C ASN A 5 2.23 13.92 -21.24
N ILE A 6 2.47 14.68 -20.17
CA ILE A 6 2.51 14.16 -18.80
C ILE A 6 1.11 13.66 -18.45
N ILE A 7 1.00 12.43 -17.96
CA ILE A 7 -0.27 11.84 -17.51
C ILE A 7 -0.24 11.79 -15.98
N ASP A 8 -1.14 12.56 -15.37
CA ASP A 8 -1.42 12.42 -13.94
C ASP A 8 -2.41 11.26 -13.73
N GLN A 9 -1.84 10.08 -13.43
CA GLN A 9 -2.62 8.86 -13.23
C GLN A 9 -3.52 8.94 -11.98
N LEU A 10 -3.06 9.59 -10.91
CA LEU A 10 -3.82 9.72 -9.67
C LEU A 10 -4.99 10.69 -9.83
N ALA A 11 -4.76 11.85 -10.43
CA ALA A 11 -5.82 12.83 -10.69
C ALA A 11 -6.94 12.24 -11.56
N LYS A 12 -6.59 11.43 -12.57
CA LYS A 12 -7.57 10.72 -13.37
C LYS A 12 -8.42 9.76 -12.52
N VAL A 13 -7.80 8.92 -11.70
CA VAL A 13 -8.52 7.98 -10.83
C VAL A 13 -9.44 8.72 -9.87
N VAL A 14 -8.95 9.77 -9.21
CA VAL A 14 -9.74 10.59 -8.29
C VAL A 14 -10.92 11.25 -8.98
N TYR A 15 -10.72 11.78 -10.19
CA TYR A 15 -11.79 12.36 -11.01
C TYR A 15 -12.88 11.32 -11.31
N ASP A 16 -12.49 10.15 -11.81
CA ASP A 16 -13.46 9.11 -12.17
C ASP A 16 -14.25 8.62 -10.95
N LEU A 17 -13.58 8.43 -9.80
CA LEU A 17 -14.23 8.04 -8.55
C LEU A 17 -15.19 9.12 -8.04
N LYS A 18 -14.77 10.40 -8.05
CA LYS A 18 -15.58 11.51 -7.57
C LYS A 18 -16.87 11.70 -8.36
N TYR A 19 -16.83 11.47 -9.66
CA TYR A 19 -17.98 11.65 -10.55
C TYR A 19 -18.72 10.34 -10.88
N GLY A 20 -18.37 9.24 -10.21
CA GLY A 20 -19.05 7.94 -10.39
C GLY A 20 -18.92 7.38 -11.81
N ILE A 21 -17.83 7.70 -12.50
CA ILE A 21 -17.58 7.22 -13.87
C ILE A 21 -17.20 5.75 -13.78
N ASP A 22 -17.98 4.86 -14.39
CA ASP A 22 -17.57 3.46 -14.53
C ASP A 22 -16.47 3.36 -15.60
N ASP A 23 -15.25 3.20 -15.11
CA ASP A 23 -14.04 3.03 -15.91
C ASP A 23 -13.24 1.89 -15.30
N ARG A 24 -13.08 0.82 -16.08
CA ARG A 24 -12.30 -0.36 -15.70
C ARG A 24 -10.78 -0.12 -15.79
N GLY A 25 -10.38 1.02 -16.33
CA GLY A 25 -9.02 1.53 -16.49
C GLY A 25 -8.57 2.49 -15.39
N LYS A 26 -9.22 2.53 -14.22
CA LYS A 26 -8.71 3.24 -13.02
C LYS A 26 -7.47 2.55 -12.47
N ILE A 27 -6.35 2.73 -13.15
CA ILE A 27 -5.09 2.04 -12.91
C ILE A 27 -3.97 3.05 -12.75
N ILE A 28 -3.12 2.85 -11.74
CA ILE A 28 -1.85 3.55 -11.55
C ILE A 28 -0.74 2.52 -11.72
N ASN A 29 0.18 2.77 -12.65
CA ASN A 29 1.29 1.88 -12.95
C ASN A 29 2.64 2.58 -12.84
N TYR A 30 3.66 1.79 -12.53
CA TYR A 30 5.05 2.15 -12.69
C TYR A 30 5.38 2.56 -14.14
N ASN A 31 6.22 3.59 -14.30
CA ASN A 31 6.72 4.05 -15.59
C ASN A 31 8.09 3.43 -15.91
N PRO A 32 8.19 2.49 -16.89
CA PRO A 32 9.47 1.90 -17.27
C PRO A 32 10.45 2.91 -17.89
N GLY A 33 9.96 4.02 -18.46
CA GLY A 33 10.80 5.07 -19.04
C GLY A 33 11.63 5.83 -18.00
N GLU A 34 11.22 5.78 -16.73
CA GLU A 34 11.85 6.48 -15.61
C GLU A 34 12.81 5.59 -14.83
N PHE A 35 13.18 4.45 -15.41
CA PHE A 35 13.99 3.43 -14.77
C PHE A 35 15.22 4.01 -14.07
N ARG A 36 15.95 4.95 -14.67
CA ARG A 36 17.22 5.43 -14.09
C ARG A 36 17.06 6.48 -12.99
N MET A 37 15.85 6.94 -12.67
CA MET A 37 15.64 8.05 -11.73
C MET A 37 15.47 7.61 -10.27
N GLY A 38 15.10 6.36 -10.01
CA GLY A 38 14.92 5.85 -8.65
C GLY A 38 16.18 5.16 -8.10
N CYS A 39 16.41 5.28 -6.79
CA CYS A 39 17.43 4.50 -6.08
C CYS A 39 17.11 2.99 -6.10
N LEU A 40 15.82 2.64 -6.13
CA LEU A 40 15.32 1.26 -6.21
C LEU A 40 14.12 1.17 -7.17
N ARG A 41 13.84 -0.05 -7.64
CA ARG A 41 12.61 -0.35 -8.38
C ARG A 41 11.44 -0.40 -7.42
N PRO A 42 10.25 0.13 -7.76
CA PRO A 42 9.12 0.05 -6.86
C PRO A 42 8.73 -1.41 -6.63
N CYS A 43 8.55 -1.81 -5.37
CA CYS A 43 8.03 -3.14 -5.03
C CYS A 43 6.56 -3.23 -5.46
N MET A 44 5.76 -2.23 -5.07
CA MET A 44 4.40 -2.02 -5.55
C MET A 44 4.43 -1.42 -6.96
N HIS A 45 4.06 -2.18 -7.99
CA HIS A 45 4.25 -1.72 -9.38
C HIS A 45 2.95 -1.39 -10.12
N SER A 46 1.81 -1.80 -9.58
CA SER A 46 0.49 -1.59 -10.19
C SER A 46 -0.59 -1.52 -9.12
N HIS A 47 -1.52 -0.58 -9.28
CA HIS A 47 -2.69 -0.38 -8.43
C HIS A 47 -3.92 -0.23 -9.31
N GLN A 48 -4.97 -1.00 -9.04
CA GLN A 48 -6.25 -0.91 -9.73
C GLN A 48 -7.35 -0.59 -8.71
N PHE A 49 -8.21 0.37 -9.07
CA PHE A 49 -9.34 0.79 -8.25
C PHE A 49 -10.65 0.35 -8.89
N SER A 50 -11.57 -0.17 -8.10
CA SER A 50 -12.92 -0.53 -8.55
C SER A 50 -13.94 -0.13 -7.49
N GLN A 51 -15.09 0.36 -7.94
CA GLN A 51 -16.20 0.70 -7.07
C GLN A 51 -17.36 -0.26 -7.34
N LEU A 52 -17.89 -0.88 -6.29
CA LEU A 52 -19.01 -1.81 -6.36
C LEU A 52 -19.92 -1.55 -5.16
N ASP A 53 -21.21 -1.36 -5.39
CA ASP A 53 -22.23 -1.20 -4.33
C ASP A 53 -21.90 -0.14 -3.26
N GLY A 54 -21.24 0.95 -3.68
CA GLY A 54 -20.82 2.03 -2.77
C GLY A 54 -19.50 1.79 -2.03
N GLU A 55 -18.91 0.61 -2.19
CA GLU A 55 -17.59 0.27 -1.63
C GLU A 55 -16.47 0.49 -2.66
N LEU A 56 -15.32 0.98 -2.19
CA LEU A 56 -14.12 1.15 -2.98
C LEU A 56 -13.13 0.04 -2.67
N PHE A 57 -12.69 -0.66 -3.71
CA PHE A 57 -11.69 -1.71 -3.64
C PHE A 57 -10.38 -1.26 -4.28
N LEU A 58 -9.28 -1.61 -3.63
CA LEU A 58 -7.92 -1.44 -4.13
C LEU A 58 -7.32 -2.83 -4.37
N LYS A 59 -6.80 -3.04 -5.59
CA LYS A 59 -5.98 -4.20 -5.93
C LYS A 59 -4.59 -3.74 -6.32
N SER A 60 -3.63 -3.95 -5.42
CA SER A 60 -2.23 -3.65 -5.70
C SER A 60 -1.41 -4.91 -5.93
N THR A 61 -0.48 -4.85 -6.89
CA THR A 61 0.44 -5.96 -7.21
C THR A 61 1.86 -5.59 -6.81
N SER A 62 2.47 -6.44 -5.99
CA SER A 62 3.88 -6.32 -5.64
C SER A 62 4.73 -7.30 -6.45
N ARG A 63 5.78 -6.78 -7.10
CA ARG A 63 6.75 -7.62 -7.84
C ARG A 63 7.65 -8.42 -6.90
N SER A 64 7.82 -7.97 -5.66
CA SER A 64 8.83 -8.45 -4.74
C SER A 64 8.45 -8.03 -3.32
N VAL A 65 8.36 -8.97 -2.39
CA VAL A 65 8.02 -8.71 -0.98
C VAL A 65 8.96 -9.46 -0.06
N ASP A 66 9.76 -8.70 0.69
CA ASP A 66 10.39 -9.15 1.94
C ASP A 66 9.23 -9.39 2.93
N VAL A 67 9.05 -10.64 3.35
CA VAL A 67 7.91 -11.02 4.20
C VAL A 67 8.00 -10.45 5.62
N PRO A 68 9.13 -10.57 6.35
CA PRO A 68 9.22 -10.02 7.71
C PRO A 68 9.11 -8.49 7.81
N LEU A 69 9.63 -7.75 6.82
CA LEU A 69 9.67 -6.29 6.87
C LEU A 69 8.73 -5.63 5.86
N GLY A 70 8.92 -5.95 4.58
CA GLY A 70 8.20 -5.30 3.49
C GLY A 70 6.69 -5.58 3.51
N LEU A 71 6.28 -6.82 3.78
CA LEU A 71 4.86 -7.18 3.82
C LEU A 71 4.14 -6.43 4.94
N VAL A 72 4.70 -6.42 6.15
CA VAL A 72 4.07 -5.81 7.33
C VAL A 72 3.76 -4.33 7.09
N ALA A 73 4.68 -3.59 6.47
CA ALA A 73 4.47 -2.19 6.14
C ALA A 73 3.47 -1.94 4.99
N ASN A 74 3.23 -2.94 4.13
CA ASN A 74 2.43 -2.79 2.92
C ASN A 74 1.13 -3.59 2.91
N ILE A 75 0.83 -4.35 3.98
CA ILE A 75 -0.26 -5.32 4.01
C ILE A 75 -1.63 -4.69 3.73
N GLN A 76 -1.83 -3.44 4.15
CA GLN A 76 -3.10 -2.71 3.95
C GLN A 76 -3.42 -2.44 2.48
N GLN A 77 -2.40 -2.43 1.60
CA GLN A 77 -2.58 -2.12 0.19
C GLN A 77 -2.36 -3.32 -0.75
N ILE A 78 -1.62 -4.36 -0.33
CA ILE A 78 -1.25 -5.46 -1.22
C ILE A 78 -2.39 -6.45 -1.41
N TYR A 79 -2.63 -6.83 -2.66
CA TYR A 79 -3.55 -7.90 -3.04
C TYR A 79 -2.85 -9.08 -3.73
N VAL A 80 -1.86 -8.84 -4.60
CA VAL A 80 -1.10 -9.89 -5.31
C VAL A 80 0.39 -9.82 -4.98
N PHE A 81 0.98 -10.98 -4.66
CA PHE A 81 2.43 -11.19 -4.59
C PHE A 81 2.92 -11.93 -5.83
N LEU A 82 3.96 -11.42 -6.49
CA LEU A 82 4.65 -12.16 -7.55
C LEU A 82 5.86 -12.93 -7.03
N ALA A 83 6.67 -12.32 -6.15
CA ALA A 83 7.82 -12.95 -5.52
C ALA A 83 7.87 -12.64 -4.03
N SER A 84 7.42 -13.61 -3.22
CA SER A 84 7.50 -13.56 -1.76
C SER A 84 8.79 -14.26 -1.31
N HIS A 85 9.59 -13.59 -0.50
CA HIS A 85 10.87 -14.13 -0.04
C HIS A 85 11.13 -13.75 1.41
N ILE A 86 11.97 -14.57 2.05
CA ILE A 86 12.50 -14.38 3.39
C ILE A 86 14.02 -14.42 3.26
N TYR A 87 14.72 -13.43 3.81
CA TYR A 87 16.18 -13.46 3.82
C TYR A 87 16.66 -14.49 4.86
N GLU A 88 17.80 -15.13 4.57
CA GLU A 88 18.33 -16.21 5.40
C GLU A 88 18.56 -15.77 6.86
N ASN A 89 19.09 -14.56 7.05
CA ASN A 89 19.29 -13.94 8.37
C ASN A 89 18.00 -13.55 9.10
N GLN A 90 16.82 -13.64 8.47
CA GLN A 90 15.51 -13.40 9.07
C GLN A 90 14.76 -14.69 9.39
N PHE A 91 15.22 -15.83 8.88
CA PHE A 91 14.45 -17.08 8.89
C PHE A 91 14.16 -17.59 10.31
N ASP A 92 15.18 -17.69 11.15
CA ASP A 92 15.03 -18.22 12.51
C ASP A 92 14.13 -17.31 13.36
N LEU A 93 14.27 -15.99 13.26
CA LEU A 93 13.39 -15.04 13.96
C LEU A 93 11.93 -15.18 13.51
N LEU A 94 11.68 -15.31 12.20
CA LEU A 94 10.33 -15.53 11.69
C LEU A 94 9.76 -16.85 12.20
N LYS A 95 10.51 -17.94 12.06
CA LYS A 95 10.04 -19.28 12.38
C LYS A 95 9.85 -19.52 13.88
N ASP A 96 10.85 -19.16 14.67
CA ASP A 96 10.93 -19.56 16.08
C ASP A 96 10.36 -18.50 17.03
N VAL A 97 10.13 -17.26 16.56
CA VAL A 97 9.53 -16.17 17.36
C VAL A 97 8.19 -15.72 16.80
N GLN A 98 8.16 -15.14 15.59
CA GLN A 98 6.94 -14.51 15.07
C GLN A 98 5.83 -15.52 14.78
N LEU A 99 6.15 -16.66 14.16
CA LEU A 99 5.16 -17.70 13.83
C LEU A 99 4.67 -18.51 15.05
N GLN A 100 5.29 -18.32 16.22
CA GLN A 100 4.84 -18.95 17.47
C GLN A 100 3.82 -18.08 18.24
N ARG A 101 3.59 -16.84 17.79
CA ARG A 101 2.65 -15.90 18.41
C ARG A 101 1.21 -16.22 17.98
N VAL A 102 0.27 -16.07 18.90
CA VAL A 102 -1.17 -16.18 18.61
C VAL A 102 -1.67 -14.79 18.21
N PRO A 103 -2.25 -14.60 17.01
CA PRO A 103 -2.75 -13.29 16.60
C PRO A 103 -3.80 -12.74 17.57
N PHE A 104 -3.71 -11.45 17.87
CA PHE A 104 -4.77 -10.69 18.53
C PHE A 104 -5.86 -10.31 17.52
N GLU A 105 -6.98 -9.80 18.04
CA GLU A 105 -8.03 -9.20 17.22
C GLU A 105 -7.50 -8.02 16.40
N HIS A 106 -8.11 -7.78 15.24
CA HIS A 106 -7.67 -6.70 14.36
C HIS A 106 -8.02 -5.32 14.95
N PRO A 107 -7.09 -4.35 14.89
CA PRO A 107 -7.38 -2.98 15.28
C PRO A 107 -8.33 -2.31 14.26
N LYS A 108 -8.83 -1.13 14.62
CA LYS A 108 -9.57 -0.27 13.71
C LYS A 108 -8.79 1.02 13.45
N LEU A 109 -8.69 1.39 12.18
CA LEU A 109 -8.22 2.72 11.79
C LEU A 109 -9.43 3.66 11.70
N ILE A 110 -9.44 4.67 12.55
CA ILE A 110 -10.41 5.75 12.54
C ILE A 110 -9.77 6.95 11.86
N ILE A 111 -10.43 7.46 10.84
CA ILE A 111 -9.98 8.62 10.05
C ILE A 111 -10.88 9.79 10.40
N ASN A 112 -10.30 10.97 10.63
CA ASN A 112 -11.07 12.19 10.88
C ASN A 112 -12.13 12.38 9.77
N PRO A 113 -13.43 12.42 10.12
CA PRO A 113 -14.49 12.51 9.13
C PRO A 113 -14.49 13.84 8.37
N ASP A 114 -13.80 14.88 8.84
CA ASP A 114 -13.70 16.17 8.15
C ASP A 114 -12.79 16.12 6.91
N ILE A 115 -12.00 15.05 6.75
CA ILE A 115 -11.22 14.78 5.54
C ILE A 115 -12.17 14.35 4.42
N LYS A 116 -12.32 15.18 3.38
CA LYS A 116 -13.27 14.91 2.28
C LYS A 116 -12.61 14.79 0.90
N THR A 117 -11.40 15.31 0.75
CA THR A 117 -10.76 15.47 -0.57
C THR A 117 -9.27 15.17 -0.52
N LEU A 118 -8.68 14.87 -1.69
CA LEU A 118 -7.22 14.74 -1.81
C LEU A 118 -6.49 16.03 -1.39
N LYS A 119 -7.09 17.19 -1.66
CA LYS A 119 -6.52 18.48 -1.27
C LYS A 119 -6.42 18.64 0.25
N ASP A 120 -7.36 18.06 1.00
CA ASP A 120 -7.31 18.11 2.48
C ASP A 120 -6.04 17.40 2.97
N LEU A 121 -5.75 16.21 2.43
CA LEU A 121 -4.54 15.44 2.71
C LEU A 121 -3.25 16.20 2.39
N GLU A 122 -3.26 17.07 1.38
CA GLU A 122 -2.09 17.84 0.93
C GLU A 122 -1.90 19.17 1.69
N THR A 123 -2.88 19.63 2.47
CA THR A 123 -2.89 21.01 2.98
C THR A 123 -2.97 21.15 4.48
N TRP A 124 -3.86 20.43 5.15
CA TRP A 124 -4.10 20.65 6.58
C TRP A 124 -4.09 19.37 7.41
N VAL A 125 -4.32 18.20 6.80
CA VAL A 125 -4.33 16.92 7.51
C VAL A 125 -2.97 16.63 8.12
N THR A 126 -2.98 16.17 9.36
CA THR A 126 -1.77 15.72 10.08
C THR A 126 -1.90 14.28 10.53
N VAL A 127 -0.86 13.74 11.16
CA VAL A 127 -0.89 12.39 11.74
C VAL A 127 -1.94 12.29 12.86
N ASP A 128 -2.25 13.40 13.54
CA ASP A 128 -3.22 13.43 14.63
C ASP A 128 -4.66 13.19 14.16
N ASP A 129 -4.92 13.27 12.86
CA ASP A 129 -6.23 12.97 12.24
C ASP A 129 -6.48 11.47 12.02
N PHE A 130 -5.54 10.62 12.42
CA PHE A 130 -5.62 9.17 12.29
C PHE A 130 -5.46 8.51 13.66
N VAL A 131 -6.45 7.74 14.07
CA VAL A 131 -6.43 7.02 15.35
C VAL A 131 -6.50 5.53 15.09
N VAL A 132 -5.62 4.77 15.74
CA VAL A 132 -5.69 3.31 15.74
C VAL A 132 -6.26 2.86 17.09
N GLU A 133 -7.47 2.29 17.06
CA GLU A 133 -8.15 1.79 18.26
C GLU A 133 -8.02 0.27 18.38
N GLY A 134 -7.85 -0.21 19.61
CA GLY A 134 -7.76 -1.65 19.90
C GLY A 134 -6.49 -2.31 19.36
N TYR A 135 -5.40 -1.56 19.19
CA TYR A 135 -4.13 -2.13 18.75
C TYR A 135 -3.42 -2.85 19.90
N GLU A 136 -3.56 -4.16 19.91
CA GLU A 136 -2.80 -5.06 20.78
C GLU A 136 -1.66 -5.69 19.99
N HIS A 137 -0.46 -5.72 20.58
CA HIS A 137 0.72 -6.29 19.94
C HIS A 137 1.66 -6.92 20.97
N TYR A 138 2.44 -7.89 20.51
CA TYR A 138 3.58 -8.42 21.27
C TYR A 138 4.77 -7.46 21.22
N ASP A 139 5.81 -7.76 22.00
CA ASP A 139 7.07 -7.04 21.93
C ASP A 139 7.63 -7.00 20.49
N PRO A 140 8.24 -5.89 20.07
CA PRO A 140 8.81 -5.76 18.73
C PRO A 140 9.90 -6.80 18.49
N ILE A 141 10.02 -7.25 17.24
CA ILE A 141 11.12 -8.10 16.77
C ILE A 141 12.01 -7.25 15.88
N GLU A 142 13.29 -7.15 16.23
CA GLU A 142 14.29 -6.46 15.41
C GLU A 142 14.80 -7.40 14.32
N TYR A 143 14.16 -7.37 13.16
CA TYR A 143 14.65 -8.08 11.98
C TYR A 143 15.85 -7.35 11.37
N PRO A 144 16.91 -8.07 10.94
CA PRO A 144 18.01 -7.46 10.21
C PRO A 144 17.53 -6.95 8.84
N PHE A 145 17.98 -5.75 8.47
CA PHE A 145 17.76 -5.20 7.13
C PHE A 145 18.82 -5.75 6.16
N SER A 146 18.37 -6.30 5.04
CA SER A 146 19.24 -6.80 3.98
C SER A 146 19.36 -5.75 2.87
N VAL A 147 20.59 -5.31 2.60
CA VAL A 147 20.91 -4.32 1.54
C VAL A 147 21.26 -5.03 0.23
#